data_AF-A0A0N8VXK2-F1
#
_entry.id   AF-A0A0N8VXK2-F1
#
_cell.length_a   1.000
_cell.length_b   1.000
_cell.length_c   1.000
_cell.angle_alpha   90.00
_cell.angle_beta   90.00
_cell.angle_gamma   90.00
#
_symmetry.space_group_name_H-M   'P 1'
#
loop_
_entity.id
_entity.type
_entity.pdbx_description
1 polymer ?
#
loop_
_entity_poly.entity_id
_entity_poly.type
_entity_poly.pdbx_seq_one_letter_code
_entity_poly.pdbx_strand_id
1 'polypeptide(L)'
;MSGKEHMTIGTSASIGLVIGLIGLGNMSINFDMIILILGAIAGSYIPDIDSHKSTASQVFNKVLMFIIIIIALFYTFGIKFNTSYIYSLNKILDLNSKGIILFSILTVLGKLSPHRMFTHKWLGTLAFCYSTTLMGNDYLSLGFSLGYILHIIADRITKNGKYLRFFQFKLPMKNSKDKFTISW
;
A
#
# COMPACT_ATOMS: atom_id res chain seq x y z
N MET A 1 9.46 -12.30 8.11
CA MET A 1 8.26 -12.65 8.91
C MET A 1 7.14 -13.01 7.94
N SER A 2 5.98 -13.46 8.42
CA SER A 2 4.80 -13.64 7.58
C SER A 2 4.01 -12.32 7.49
N GLY A 3 3.24 -12.14 6.40
CA GLY A 3 2.40 -10.94 6.24
C GLY A 3 1.40 -10.71 7.39
N LYS A 4 0.98 -11.77 8.08
CA LYS A 4 0.10 -11.66 9.27
C LYS A 4 0.83 -11.01 10.44
N GLU A 5 2.10 -11.34 10.65
CA GLU A 5 2.91 -10.76 11.73
C GLU A 5 3.17 -9.27 11.46
N HIS A 6 3.45 -8.91 10.21
CA HIS A 6 3.60 -7.50 9.80
C HIS A 6 2.32 -6.71 10.02
N MET A 7 1.17 -7.26 9.64
CA MET A 7 -0.14 -6.65 9.93
C MET A 7 -0.36 -6.49 11.43
N THR A 8 -0.11 -7.50 12.25
CA THR A 8 -0.29 -7.40 13.70
C THR A 8 0.56 -6.27 14.30
N ILE A 9 1.83 -6.14 13.89
CA ILE A 9 2.70 -5.06 14.36
C ILE A 9 2.15 -3.69 13.97
N GLY A 10 1.78 -3.51 12.70
CA GLY A 10 1.25 -2.22 12.22
C GLY A 10 -0.08 -1.86 12.88
N THR A 11 -1.00 -2.82 13.01
CA THR A 11 -2.29 -2.62 13.67
C THR A 11 -2.10 -2.31 15.17
N SER A 12 -1.28 -3.07 15.90
CA SER A 12 -1.04 -2.81 17.32
C SER A 12 -0.40 -1.44 17.55
N ALA A 13 0.56 -1.04 16.70
CA ALA A 13 1.15 0.29 16.79
C ALA A 13 0.15 1.41 16.46
N SER A 14 -0.72 1.21 15.48
CA SER A 14 -1.77 2.17 15.14
C SER A 14 -2.79 2.35 16.28
N ILE A 15 -3.17 1.26 16.95
CA ILE A 15 -4.04 1.30 18.13
C ILE A 15 -3.33 2.03 19.28
N GLY A 16 -2.06 1.75 19.53
CA GLY A 16 -1.27 2.47 20.53
C GLY A 16 -1.18 3.96 20.26
N LEU A 17 -0.97 4.35 18.99
CA LEU A 17 -0.95 5.75 18.57
C LEU A 17 -2.33 6.41 18.77
N VAL A 18 -3.43 5.75 18.41
CA VAL A 18 -4.79 6.24 18.65
C VAL A 18 -5.03 6.46 20.15
N ILE A 19 -4.70 5.49 20.99
CA ILE A 19 -4.85 5.61 22.46
C ILE A 19 -4.04 6.80 22.98
N GLY A 20 -2.81 6.98 22.50
CA GLY A 20 -1.96 8.12 22.85
C GLY A 20 -2.55 9.47 22.42
N LEU A 21 -3.07 9.56 21.20
CA LEU A 21 -3.70 10.78 20.68
C LEU A 21 -4.97 11.14 21.46
N ILE A 22 -5.78 10.15 21.84
CA ILE A 22 -6.95 10.35 22.70
C ILE A 22 -6.51 10.82 24.10
N GLY A 23 -5.52 10.16 24.70
CA GLY A 23 -5.00 10.52 26.03
C GLY A 23 -4.41 11.93 26.09
N LEU A 24 -3.84 12.42 24.99
CA LEU A 24 -3.32 13.79 24.84
C LEU A 24 -4.39 14.83 24.44
N GLY A 25 -5.63 14.42 24.22
CA GLY A 25 -6.73 15.30 23.81
C GLY A 25 -6.67 15.76 22.34
N ASN A 26 -5.81 15.16 21.52
CA ASN A 26 -5.63 15.51 20.10
C ASN A 26 -6.60 14.75 19.17
N MET A 27 -7.35 13.79 19.69
CA MET A 27 -8.28 12.96 18.91
C MET A 27 -9.45 12.48 19.77
N SER A 28 -10.63 12.37 19.18
CA SER A 28 -11.80 11.72 19.79
C SER A 28 -12.08 10.38 19.12
N ILE A 29 -12.85 9.51 19.78
CA ILE A 29 -13.27 8.24 19.18
C ILE A 29 -14.28 8.55 18.08
N ASN A 30 -13.82 8.50 16.83
CA ASN A 30 -14.59 8.88 15.66
C ASN A 30 -14.22 8.00 14.43
N PHE A 31 -14.77 8.35 13.27
CA PHE A 31 -14.48 7.62 12.03
C PHE A 31 -13.01 7.71 11.61
N ASP A 32 -12.29 8.78 11.97
CA ASP A 32 -10.88 8.97 11.63
C ASP A 32 -9.97 7.91 12.29
N MET A 33 -10.33 7.41 13.47
CA MET A 33 -9.63 6.29 14.11
C MET A 33 -9.69 5.04 13.23
N ILE A 34 -10.86 4.76 12.65
CA ILE A 34 -11.07 3.61 11.78
C ILE A 34 -10.22 3.78 10.52
N ILE A 35 -10.23 4.97 9.91
CA ILE A 35 -9.42 5.27 8.74
C ILE A 35 -7.93 5.08 9.03
N LEU A 36 -7.43 5.54 10.18
CA LEU A 36 -6.03 5.38 10.58
C LEU A 36 -5.65 3.90 10.70
N ILE A 37 -6.47 3.10 11.39
CA ILE A 37 -6.22 1.66 11.55
C ILE A 37 -6.25 0.95 10.19
N LEU A 38 -7.22 1.26 9.33
CA LEU A 38 -7.28 0.72 7.97
C LEU A 38 -6.07 1.10 7.14
N GLY A 39 -5.61 2.36 7.26
CA GLY A 39 -4.37 2.83 6.67
C GLY A 39 -3.19 1.98 7.12
N ALA A 40 -3.04 1.74 8.42
CA ALA A 40 -1.96 0.93 8.97
C ALA A 40 -1.98 -0.52 8.51
N ILE A 41 -3.16 -1.14 8.43
CA ILE A 41 -3.32 -2.48 7.86
C ILE A 41 -2.85 -2.49 6.40
N ALA A 42 -3.31 -1.54 5.58
CA ALA A 42 -2.90 -1.44 4.19
C ALA A 42 -1.38 -1.22 4.05
N GLY A 43 -0.82 -0.26 4.78
CA GLY A 43 0.60 0.06 4.79
C GLY A 43 1.48 -1.10 5.24
N SER A 44 0.98 -1.97 6.10
CA SER A 44 1.71 -3.18 6.53
C SER A 44 1.72 -4.28 5.47
N TYR A 45 0.78 -4.29 4.53
CA TYR A 45 0.70 -5.30 3.48
C TYR A 45 1.37 -4.89 2.17
N ILE A 46 1.31 -3.60 1.82
CA ILE A 46 1.83 -3.10 0.54
C ILE A 46 3.30 -3.44 0.28
N PRO A 47 4.24 -3.36 1.24
CA PRO A 47 5.64 -3.65 0.97
C PRO A 47 5.85 -5.06 0.37
N ASP A 48 5.07 -6.03 0.83
CA ASP A 48 5.11 -7.44 0.44
C ASP A 48 4.39 -7.73 -0.88
N ILE A 49 3.83 -6.74 -1.58
CA ILE A 49 3.18 -6.94 -2.89
C ILE A 49 4.13 -7.53 -3.95
N ASP A 50 5.43 -7.34 -3.76
CA ASP A 50 6.51 -7.88 -4.59
C ASP A 50 6.80 -9.38 -4.36
N SER A 51 6.08 -10.02 -3.42
CA SER A 51 6.21 -11.44 -3.09
C SER A 51 5.00 -12.24 -3.58
N HIS A 52 5.22 -13.23 -4.45
CA HIS A 52 4.13 -14.05 -5.03
C HIS A 52 3.28 -14.78 -3.99
N LYS A 53 3.86 -15.13 -2.84
CA LYS A 53 3.17 -15.86 -1.77
C LYS A 53 2.51 -14.93 -0.74
N SER A 54 2.68 -13.61 -0.86
CA SER A 54 2.07 -12.68 0.09
C SER A 54 0.57 -12.57 -0.13
N THR A 55 -0.14 -12.29 0.97
CA THR A 55 -1.56 -11.95 0.95
C THR A 55 -1.82 -10.74 0.04
N ALA A 56 -0.94 -9.74 0.06
CA ALA A 56 -1.04 -8.54 -0.78
C ALA A 56 -1.02 -8.89 -2.28
N SER A 57 -0.06 -9.71 -2.73
CA SER A 57 0.00 -10.14 -4.13
C SER A 57 -1.20 -10.99 -4.53
N GLN A 58 -1.73 -11.84 -3.65
CA GLN A 58 -2.89 -12.67 -3.95
C GLN A 58 -4.17 -11.83 -4.07
N VAL A 59 -4.36 -10.86 -3.18
CA VAL A 59 -5.47 -9.91 -3.25
C VAL A 59 -5.39 -9.08 -4.53
N PHE A 60 -4.21 -8.57 -4.87
CA PHE A 60 -3.99 -7.84 -6.13
C PHE A 60 -4.39 -8.67 -7.35
N ASN A 61 -3.96 -9.93 -7.43
CA ASN A 61 -4.30 -10.80 -8.56
C ASN A 61 -5.80 -11.10 -8.65
N LYS A 62 -6.49 -11.27 -7.51
CA LYS A 62 -7.95 -11.45 -7.48
C LYS A 62 -8.68 -10.20 -7.98
N VAL A 63 -8.28 -9.01 -7.49
CA VAL A 63 -8.86 -7.74 -7.94
C VAL A 63 -8.64 -7.54 -9.43
N LEU A 64 -7.44 -7.81 -9.93
CA LEU A 64 -7.13 -7.73 -11.36
C LEU A 64 -8.01 -8.69 -12.19
N MET A 65 -8.21 -9.93 -11.73
CA MET A 65 -9.11 -10.89 -12.38
C MET A 65 -10.55 -10.35 -12.42
N PHE A 66 -11.07 -9.82 -11.32
CA PHE A 66 -12.42 -9.22 -11.29
C PHE A 66 -12.55 -8.06 -12.28
N ILE A 67 -11.54 -7.18 -12.35
CA ILE A 67 -11.53 -6.07 -13.31
C ILE A 67 -11.61 -6.60 -14.75
N ILE A 68 -10.81 -7.62 -15.08
CA ILE A 68 -10.82 -8.23 -16.42
C ILE A 68 -12.19 -8.84 -16.74
N ILE A 69 -12.80 -9.57 -15.79
CA ILE A 69 -14.13 -10.15 -15.97
C ILE A 69 -15.19 -9.07 -16.20
N ILE A 70 -15.16 -7.99 -15.41
CA ILE A 70 -16.10 -6.86 -15.56
C ILE A 70 -15.94 -6.20 -16.93
N ILE A 71 -14.70 -5.95 -17.38
CA ILE A 71 -14.43 -5.39 -18.71
C ILE A 71 -14.94 -6.33 -19.81
N ALA A 72 -14.68 -7.64 -19.69
CA ALA A 72 -15.15 -8.63 -20.65
C ALA A 72 -16.69 -8.64 -20.73
N LEU A 73 -17.38 -8.59 -19.58
CA LEU A 73 -18.85 -8.52 -19.53
C LEU A 73 -19.36 -7.25 -20.21
N PHE A 74 -18.80 -6.08 -19.87
CA PHE A 74 -19.22 -4.82 -20.51
C PHE A 74 -19.00 -4.85 -22.02
N TYR A 75 -17.90 -5.41 -22.49
CA TYR A 75 -17.63 -5.59 -23.91
C TYR A 75 -18.67 -6.52 -24.56
N THR A 76 -18.97 -7.68 -23.96
CA THR A 76 -19.96 -8.63 -24.51
C THR A 76 -21.38 -8.09 -24.53
N PHE A 77 -21.77 -7.28 -23.54
CA PHE A 77 -23.11 -6.70 -23.46
C PHE A 77 -23.23 -5.33 -24.16
N GLY A 78 -22.16 -4.83 -24.79
CA GLY A 78 -22.14 -3.53 -25.47
C GLY A 78 -22.44 -2.35 -24.56
N ILE A 79 -22.23 -2.50 -23.24
CA ILE A 79 -22.51 -1.47 -22.25
C ILE A 79 -21.42 -0.41 -22.35
N LYS A 80 -21.80 0.81 -22.74
CA LYS A 80 -20.88 1.95 -22.75
C LYS A 80 -20.56 2.36 -21.32
N PHE A 81 -19.27 2.33 -20.98
CA PHE A 81 -18.80 2.77 -19.68
C PHE A 81 -18.99 4.29 -19.56
N ASN A 82 -19.89 4.73 -18.69
CA ASN A 82 -20.13 6.16 -18.48
C ASN A 82 -19.12 6.71 -17.47
N THR A 83 -18.35 7.72 -17.89
CA THR A 83 -17.35 8.39 -17.04
C THR A 83 -17.98 9.12 -15.85
N SER A 84 -19.28 9.39 -15.88
CA SER A 84 -20.04 9.97 -14.76
C SER A 84 -20.01 9.11 -13.49
N TYR A 85 -19.93 7.78 -13.61
CA TYR A 85 -19.84 6.89 -12.46
C TYR A 85 -18.52 7.05 -11.71
N ILE A 86 -17.40 7.24 -12.44
CA ILE A 86 -16.08 7.51 -11.83
C ILE A 86 -16.11 8.85 -11.10
N TYR A 87 -16.71 9.88 -11.71
CA TYR A 87 -16.80 11.20 -11.11
C TYR A 87 -17.64 11.21 -9.83
N SER A 88 -18.79 10.53 -9.86
CA SER A 88 -19.65 10.36 -8.68
C SER A 88 -18.96 9.57 -7.57
N LEU A 89 -18.20 8.52 -7.89
CA LEU A 89 -17.43 7.75 -6.91
C LEU A 89 -16.33 8.59 -6.26
N ASN A 90 -15.62 9.41 -7.05
CA ASN A 90 -14.60 10.34 -6.53
C ASN A 90 -15.20 11.36 -5.58
N LYS A 91 -16.38 11.91 -5.92
CA LYS A 91 -17.10 12.87 -5.09
C LYS A 91 -17.58 12.26 -3.76
N ILE A 92 -17.92 10.96 -3.75
CA ILE A 92 -18.33 10.26 -2.53
C ILE A 92 -17.14 10.02 -1.59
N LEU A 93 -15.98 9.68 -2.14
CA LEU A 93 -14.79 9.37 -1.35
C LEU A 93 -14.03 10.62 -0.90
N ASP A 94 -14.26 11.77 -1.55
CA ASP A 94 -13.54 13.04 -1.34
C ASP A 94 -12.01 12.89 -1.34
N LEU A 95 -11.52 11.84 -2.00
CA LEU A 95 -10.11 11.56 -2.15
C LEU A 95 -9.61 12.20 -3.44
N ASN A 96 -8.43 12.80 -3.37
CA ASN A 96 -7.81 13.38 -4.54
C ASN A 96 -7.37 12.29 -5.52
N SER A 97 -8.01 12.28 -6.69
CA SER A 97 -7.76 11.36 -7.80
C SER A 97 -6.28 11.18 -8.17
N LYS A 98 -5.47 12.24 -8.06
CA LYS A 98 -4.03 12.19 -8.36
C LYS A 98 -3.28 11.21 -7.45
N GLY A 99 -3.61 11.20 -6.16
CA GLY A 99 -3.02 10.27 -5.19
C GLY A 99 -3.39 8.83 -5.49
N ILE A 100 -4.66 8.57 -5.83
CA ILE A 100 -5.15 7.23 -6.19
C ILE A 100 -4.47 6.70 -7.44
N ILE A 101 -4.33 7.54 -8.48
CA ILE A 101 -3.65 7.16 -9.73
C ILE A 101 -2.19 6.84 -9.46
N LEU A 102 -1.48 7.70 -8.72
CA LEU A 102 -0.08 7.48 -8.38
C LEU A 102 0.11 6.19 -7.57
N PHE A 103 -0.71 5.98 -6.54
CA PHE A 103 -0.67 4.77 -5.72
C PHE A 103 -0.90 3.51 -6.55
N SER A 104 -1.86 3.56 -7.49
CA SER A 104 -2.17 2.44 -8.38
C SER A 104 -0.99 2.10 -9.29
N ILE A 105 -0.34 3.11 -9.88
CA ILE A 105 0.87 2.94 -10.69
C ILE A 105 2.00 2.33 -9.84
N LEU A 106 2.23 2.86 -8.64
CA LEU A 106 3.27 2.36 -7.74
C LEU A 106 3.01 0.91 -7.30
N THR A 107 1.74 0.55 -7.09
CA THR A 107 1.31 -0.81 -6.75
C THR A 107 1.67 -1.80 -7.85
N VAL A 108 1.39 -1.45 -9.11
CA VAL A 108 1.79 -2.26 -10.28
C VAL A 108 3.31 -2.36 -10.37
N LEU A 109 4.02 -1.23 -10.27
CA LEU A 109 5.49 -1.21 -10.32
C LEU A 109 6.13 -2.01 -9.18
N GLY A 110 5.54 -1.99 -7.99
CA GLY A 110 5.93 -2.80 -6.84
C GLY A 110 5.75 -4.28 -7.11
N LYS A 111 4.58 -4.69 -7.62
CA LYS A 111 4.27 -6.06 -7.98
C LYS A 111 5.24 -6.65 -9.01
N LEU A 112 5.65 -5.84 -9.99
CA LEU A 112 6.60 -6.23 -11.04
C LEU A 112 8.06 -6.26 -10.57
N SER A 113 8.36 -5.65 -9.43
CA SER A 113 9.71 -5.55 -8.90
C SER A 113 10.12 -6.85 -8.19
N PRO A 114 11.41 -7.22 -8.21
CA PRO A 114 11.89 -8.35 -7.43
C PRO A 114 11.69 -8.13 -5.93
N HIS A 115 11.44 -9.23 -5.21
CA HIS A 115 11.19 -9.19 -3.76
C HIS A 115 12.28 -8.45 -2.98
N ARG A 116 11.87 -7.55 -2.08
CA ARG A 116 12.71 -6.69 -1.21
C ARG A 116 13.60 -5.69 -1.95
N MET A 117 13.26 -5.38 -3.19
CA MET A 117 13.90 -4.30 -3.96
C MET A 117 13.10 -3.01 -3.79
N PHE A 118 12.42 -2.53 -4.83
CA PHE A 118 11.80 -1.22 -4.89
C PHE A 118 10.94 -0.87 -3.66
N THR A 119 10.02 -1.75 -3.26
CA THR A 119 9.07 -1.50 -2.16
C THR A 119 9.75 -1.40 -0.78
N HIS A 120 10.92 -1.99 -0.61
CA HIS A 120 11.65 -2.03 0.65
C HIS A 120 12.86 -1.06 0.68
N LYS A 121 13.00 -0.21 -0.34
CA LYS A 121 13.99 0.88 -0.38
C LYS A 121 13.33 2.22 -0.09
N TRP A 122 14.14 3.16 0.39
CA TRP A 122 13.69 4.51 0.74
C TRP A 122 12.87 5.19 -0.37
N LEU A 123 13.25 5.02 -1.65
CA LEU A 123 12.53 5.62 -2.78
C LEU A 123 11.10 5.09 -2.88
N GLY A 124 10.93 3.76 -2.87
CA GLY A 124 9.61 3.14 -2.96
C GLY A 124 8.76 3.50 -1.75
N THR A 125 9.34 3.41 -0.55
CA THR A 125 8.66 3.80 0.70
C THR A 125 8.16 5.24 0.64
N LEU A 126 9.02 6.20 0.29
CA LEU A 126 8.62 7.60 0.17
C LEU A 126 7.58 7.81 -0.91
N ALA A 127 7.69 7.14 -2.06
CA ALA A 127 6.72 7.27 -3.14
C ALA A 127 5.34 6.77 -2.71
N PHE A 128 5.26 5.63 -2.02
CA PHE A 128 3.99 5.11 -1.49
C PHE A 128 3.41 6.03 -0.42
N CYS A 129 4.17 6.45 0.58
CA CYS A 129 3.70 7.38 1.61
C CYS A 129 3.28 8.74 1.01
N TYR A 130 4.02 9.24 0.03
CA TYR A 130 3.67 10.48 -0.66
C TYR A 130 2.36 10.32 -1.44
N SER A 131 2.16 9.20 -2.13
CA SER A 131 0.91 8.94 -2.83
C SER A 131 -0.30 8.91 -1.90
N THR A 132 -0.16 8.40 -0.67
CA THR A 132 -1.24 8.44 0.34
C THR A 132 -1.44 9.83 0.92
N THR A 133 -0.39 10.63 1.13
CA THR A 133 -0.56 12.05 1.50
C THR A 133 -1.32 12.83 0.41
N LEU A 134 -1.03 12.55 -0.86
CA LEU A 134 -1.68 13.20 -1.98
C LEU A 134 -3.17 12.88 -2.08
N MET A 135 -3.65 11.78 -1.48
CA MET A 135 -5.08 11.43 -1.46
C MET A 135 -5.90 12.40 -0.59
N GLY A 136 -5.28 13.18 0.29
CA GLY A 136 -5.94 14.25 1.05
C GLY A 136 -6.53 13.85 2.41
N ASN A 137 -6.30 12.62 2.87
CA ASN A 137 -6.71 12.18 4.20
C ASN A 137 -5.47 11.94 5.10
N ASP A 138 -5.29 12.83 6.08
CA ASP A 138 -4.12 12.82 6.97
C ASP A 138 -4.07 11.57 7.85
N TYR A 139 -5.21 11.11 8.38
CA TYR A 139 -5.29 9.91 9.21
C TYR A 139 -4.94 8.64 8.42
N LEU A 140 -5.44 8.53 7.18
CA LEU A 140 -5.09 7.44 6.27
C LEU A 140 -3.59 7.43 6.00
N SER A 141 -3.02 8.60 5.69
CA SER A 141 -1.60 8.74 5.37
C SER A 141 -0.71 8.43 6.57
N LEU A 142 -1.07 8.91 7.76
CA LEU A 142 -0.36 8.62 9.01
C LEU A 142 -0.39 7.13 9.32
N GLY A 143 -1.57 6.51 9.30
CA GLY A 143 -1.75 5.08 9.52
C GLY A 143 -0.92 4.26 8.53
N PHE A 144 -1.07 4.56 7.23
CA PHE A 144 -0.34 3.88 6.16
C PHE A 144 1.16 3.98 6.33
N SER A 145 1.68 5.20 6.57
CA SER A 145 3.11 5.43 6.76
C SER A 145 3.64 4.67 7.98
N LEU A 146 2.88 4.68 9.09
CA LEU A 146 3.25 3.95 10.31
C LEU A 146 3.35 2.44 10.04
N GLY A 147 2.33 1.85 9.42
CA GLY A 147 2.32 0.42 9.07
C GLY A 147 3.46 0.05 8.12
N TYR A 148 3.71 0.86 7.09
CA TYR A 148 4.76 0.63 6.11
C TYR A 148 6.16 0.69 6.74
N ILE A 149 6.42 1.72 7.56
CA ILE A 149 7.72 1.90 8.21
C ILE A 149 7.97 0.74 9.18
N LEU A 150 6.97 0.37 9.98
CA LEU A 150 7.06 -0.75 10.92
C LEU A 150 7.28 -2.08 10.22
N HIS A 151 6.68 -2.29 9.04
CA HIS A 151 6.96 -3.45 8.21
C HIS A 151 8.46 -3.54 7.90
N ILE A 152 9.06 -2.47 7.38
CA ILE A 152 10.49 -2.43 7.03
C ILE A 152 11.38 -2.65 8.27
N ILE A 153 11.04 -2.03 9.40
CA ILE A 153 11.79 -2.17 10.65
C ILE A 153 11.74 -3.64 11.11
N ALA A 154 10.55 -4.24 11.15
CA ALA A 154 10.37 -5.64 11.54
C ALA A 154 11.13 -6.59 10.62
N ASP A 155 11.10 -6.33 9.31
CA ASP A 155 11.83 -7.15 8.35
C ASP A 155 13.34 -7.01 8.51
N ARG A 156 13.85 -5.81 8.82
CA ARG A 156 15.28 -5.57 9.10
C ARG A 156 15.78 -6.28 10.37
N ILE A 157 14.94 -6.36 11.41
CA ILE A 157 15.29 -7.01 12.68
C ILE A 157 15.33 -8.53 12.55
N THR A 158 14.61 -9.11 11.59
CA THR A 158 14.57 -10.57 11.42
C THR A 158 15.75 -11.15 10.64
N LYS A 159 16.04 -12.43 10.91
CA LYS A 159 17.19 -13.17 10.35
C LYS A 159 17.30 -13.07 8.83
N ASN A 160 16.16 -13.04 8.13
CA ASN A 160 16.11 -12.98 6.66
C ASN A 160 16.28 -11.56 6.09
N GLY A 161 16.09 -10.50 6.89
CA GLY A 161 16.25 -9.11 6.46
C GLY A 161 17.52 -8.43 6.95
N LYS A 162 18.45 -9.17 7.58
CA LYS A 162 19.79 -8.66 7.98
C LYS A 162 20.55 -7.98 6.83
N TYR A 163 20.28 -8.38 5.58
CA TYR A 163 20.90 -7.81 4.37
C TYR A 163 20.07 -6.72 3.69
N LEU A 164 18.97 -6.27 4.30
CA LEU A 164 18.11 -5.23 3.75
C LEU A 164 18.80 -3.87 3.87
N ARG A 165 19.40 -3.42 2.76
CA ARG A 165 20.00 -2.09 2.62
C ARG A 165 18.91 -1.08 2.28
N PHE A 166 18.27 -0.48 3.28
CA PHE A 166 17.16 0.47 3.09
C PHE A 166 17.57 1.73 2.31
N PHE A 167 18.73 2.32 2.64
CA PHE A 167 19.24 3.54 2.01
C PHE A 167 19.78 3.35 0.58
N GLN A 168 19.79 2.12 0.07
CA GLN A 168 20.18 1.88 -1.32
C GLN A 168 19.09 2.41 -2.25
N PHE A 169 19.45 3.25 -3.21
CA PHE A 169 18.55 3.66 -4.28
C PHE A 169 18.23 2.48 -5.20
N LYS A 170 16.95 2.20 -5.41
CA LYS A 170 16.48 1.22 -6.40
C LYS A 170 15.26 1.75 -7.13
N LEU A 171 15.34 1.69 -8.46
CA LEU A 171 14.19 1.90 -9.33
C LEU A 171 13.33 0.63 -9.39
N PRO A 172 12.05 0.77 -9.79
CA PRO A 172 11.19 -0.38 -10.11
C PRO A 172 11.85 -1.34 -11.08
N MET A 173 11.56 -2.64 -10.94
CA MET A 173 12.05 -3.71 -11.82
C MET A 173 13.58 -3.83 -11.90
N LYS A 174 14.33 -3.28 -10.93
CA LYS A 174 15.79 -3.51 -10.81
C LYS A 174 16.10 -4.53 -9.73
N ASN A 175 16.94 -5.52 -10.07
CA ASN A 175 17.46 -6.47 -9.09
C ASN A 175 18.62 -5.89 -8.26
N SER A 176 19.21 -6.71 -7.40
CA SER A 176 20.35 -6.33 -6.56
C SER A 176 21.56 -5.81 -7.35
N LYS A 177 21.77 -6.28 -8.58
CA LYS A 177 22.84 -5.89 -9.50
C LYS A 177 22.46 -4.74 -10.44
N ASP A 178 21.34 -4.06 -10.20
CA ASP A 178 20.79 -2.97 -11.03
C ASP A 178 20.46 -3.36 -12.47
N LYS A 179 20.35 -4.66 -12.74
CA LYS A 179 19.84 -5.15 -14.02
C LYS A 179 18.32 -5.13 -14.00
N PHE A 180 17.75 -4.82 -15.15
CA PHE A 180 16.31 -4.89 -15.37
C PHE A 180 15.84 -6.34 -15.29
N THR A 181 14.86 -6.60 -14.44
CA THR A 181 14.27 -7.91 -14.19
C THR A 181 12.82 -7.74 -13.74
N ILE A 182 11.93 -8.53 -14.32
CA ILE A 182 10.52 -8.50 -13.96
C ILE A 182 10.17 -9.77 -13.18
N SER A 183 9.47 -9.61 -12.06
CA SER A 183 8.90 -10.68 -11.24
C SER A 183 7.38 -10.66 -11.42
N TRP A 184 6.76 -11.76 -11.87
CA TRP A 184 5.30 -11.87 -12.07
C TRP A 184 4.66 -12.95 -11.20
#